data_AF-A0A3D0Q6W4-F1
#
_entry.id   AF-A0A3D0Q6W4-F1
#
_cell.length_a   1.000
_cell.length_b   1.000
_cell.length_c   1.000
_cell.angle_alpha   90.00
_cell.angle_beta   90.00
_cell.angle_gamma   90.00
#
_symmetry.space_group_name_H-M   'P 1'
#
loop_
_entity.id
_entity.type
_entity.pdbx_description
1 polymer ?
#
loop_
_entity_poly.entity_id
_entity_poly.type
_entity_poly.pdbx_seq_one_letter_code
_entity_poly.pdbx_strand_id
1 'polypeptide(L)'
;MKRPQYKVATFTALAMAGAVAFSSQATETLHVNELASGLDHPWGMAFLPSGEMLITERSGQIRKFNFATGLSKPLSGVPEVAADNQGGLLDITADPDFADNQT
;
A
#
# COMPACT_ATOMS: atom_id res chain seq x y z
N MET A 1 52.00 60.48 -7.36
CA MET A 1 51.59 59.08 -7.58
C MET A 1 51.43 58.42 -6.21
N LYS A 2 50.21 58.42 -5.66
CA LYS A 2 49.90 57.92 -4.30
C LYS A 2 49.07 56.64 -4.42
N ARG A 3 49.51 55.55 -3.79
CA ARG A 3 48.82 54.24 -3.82
C ARG A 3 47.56 54.31 -2.94
N PRO A 4 46.37 53.89 -3.40
CA PRO A 4 45.17 53.89 -2.57
C PRO A 4 45.24 52.71 -1.60
N GLN A 5 45.02 52.97 -0.31
CA GLN A 5 44.82 51.94 0.70
C GLN A 5 43.34 51.56 0.72
N TYR A 6 43.03 50.31 0.40
CA TYR A 6 41.70 49.75 0.60
C TYR A 6 41.65 49.12 1.99
N LYS A 7 40.83 49.68 2.87
CA LYS A 7 40.52 49.07 4.17
C LYS A 7 39.61 47.86 3.92
N VAL A 8 40.12 46.67 4.21
CA VAL A 8 39.29 45.45 4.21
C VAL A 8 38.44 45.48 5.47
N ALA A 9 37.12 45.65 5.31
CA ALA A 9 36.18 45.51 6.40
C ALA A 9 35.75 44.04 6.48
N THR A 10 36.22 43.34 7.51
CA THR A 10 35.78 41.97 7.80
C THR A 10 34.37 42.02 8.37
N PHE A 11 33.39 41.48 7.62
CA PHE A 11 32.04 41.24 8.13
C PHE A 11 31.97 39.82 8.67
N THR A 12 31.81 39.67 9.98
CA THR A 12 31.52 38.37 10.60
C THR A 12 30.04 38.08 10.40
N ALA A 13 29.71 37.12 9.54
CA ALA A 13 28.35 36.62 9.41
C ALA A 13 28.07 35.65 10.58
N LEU A 14 27.12 36.01 11.45
CA LEU A 14 26.62 35.10 12.47
C LEU A 14 25.62 34.14 11.81
N ALA A 15 26.03 32.91 11.56
CA ALA A 15 25.14 31.88 11.04
C ALA A 15 24.14 31.46 12.13
N MET A 16 22.90 31.92 12.01
CA MET A 16 21.80 31.50 12.88
C MET A 16 21.31 30.12 12.39
N ALA A 17 21.79 29.05 13.04
CA ALA A 17 21.27 27.71 12.81
C ALA A 17 19.85 27.64 13.40
N GLY A 18 18.83 27.84 12.56
CA GLY A 18 17.45 27.59 12.93
C GLY A 18 17.23 26.09 13.12
N ALA A 19 16.99 25.65 14.35
CA ALA A 19 16.56 24.28 14.61
C ALA A 19 15.15 24.11 14.01
N VAL A 20 15.05 23.34 12.92
CA VAL A 20 13.75 22.90 12.41
C VAL A 20 13.25 21.82 13.37
N ALA A 21 12.28 22.16 14.22
CA ALA A 21 11.61 21.19 15.06
C ALA A 21 10.68 20.34 14.17
N PHE A 22 11.03 19.08 13.96
CA PHE A 22 10.09 18.10 13.42
C PHE A 22 9.12 17.72 14.52
N SER A 23 7.84 18.06 14.35
CA SER A 23 6.78 17.54 15.23
C SER A 23 6.62 16.04 14.94
N SER A 24 6.87 15.20 15.94
CA SER A 24 6.44 13.80 15.87
C SER A 24 4.92 13.82 15.85
N GLN A 25 4.32 13.30 14.78
CA GLN A 25 2.88 13.04 14.79
C GLN A 25 2.59 12.06 15.92
N ALA A 26 1.51 12.31 16.66
CA ALA A 26 1.02 11.40 17.67
C ALA A 26 0.74 10.04 17.01
N THR A 27 1.21 8.97 17.64
CA THR A 27 0.85 7.61 17.26
C THR A 27 -0.64 7.44 17.56
N GLU A 28 -1.51 7.56 16.55
CA GLU A 28 -2.91 7.19 16.72
C GLU A 28 -3.00 5.69 17.05
N THR A 29 -3.91 5.33 17.97
CA THR A 29 -4.14 3.93 18.32
C THR A 29 -4.79 3.22 17.14
N LEU A 30 -4.07 2.26 16.55
CA LEU A 30 -4.61 1.40 15.50
C LEU A 30 -5.45 0.28 16.12
N HIS A 31 -6.67 0.12 15.62
CA HIS A 31 -7.53 -1.02 15.94
C HIS A 31 -7.43 -2.06 14.83
N VAL A 32 -6.97 -3.26 15.20
CA VAL A 32 -6.90 -4.41 14.28
C VAL A 32 -8.11 -5.29 14.51
N ASN A 33 -8.86 -5.56 13.45
CA ASN A 33 -9.98 -6.51 13.46
C ASN A 33 -9.73 -7.59 12.42
N GLU A 34 -9.71 -8.85 12.86
CA GLU A 34 -9.55 -10.00 11.96
C GLU A 34 -10.88 -10.25 11.23
N LEU A 35 -10.90 -10.02 9.92
CA LEU A 35 -12.10 -10.19 9.10
C LEU A 35 -12.29 -11.64 8.61
N ALA A 36 -11.20 -12.34 8.35
CA ALA A 36 -11.19 -13.69 7.84
C ALA A 36 -9.93 -14.43 8.29
N SER A 37 -10.06 -15.74 8.47
CA SER A 37 -8.97 -16.66 8.81
C SER A 37 -9.01 -17.90 7.92
N GLY A 38 -7.97 -18.73 7.97
CA GLY A 38 -7.89 -19.97 7.18
C GLY A 38 -7.65 -19.75 5.68
N LEU A 39 -7.11 -18.58 5.31
CA LEU A 39 -6.60 -18.32 3.97
C LEU A 39 -5.25 -19.00 3.77
N ASP A 40 -5.03 -19.56 2.58
CA ASP A 40 -3.78 -20.21 2.19
C ASP A 40 -2.87 -19.23 1.44
N HIS A 41 -1.92 -18.63 2.15
CA HIS A 41 -0.97 -17.65 1.59
C HIS A 41 -1.67 -16.54 0.76
N PRO A 42 -2.53 -15.71 1.37
CA PRO A 42 -3.20 -14.62 0.65
C PRO A 42 -2.20 -13.62 0.07
N TRP A 43 -2.44 -13.15 -1.15
CA TRP A 43 -1.49 -12.31 -1.90
C TRP A 43 -2.05 -10.94 -2.29
N GLY A 44 -3.10 -10.92 -3.10
CA GLY A 44 -3.74 -9.71 -3.62
C GLY A 44 -5.21 -9.63 -3.21
N MET A 45 -5.76 -8.42 -3.21
CA MET A 45 -7.17 -8.17 -2.92
C MET A 45 -7.74 -7.04 -3.77
N ALA A 46 -8.99 -7.17 -4.21
CA ALA A 46 -9.71 -6.13 -4.93
C ALA A 46 -11.13 -5.97 -4.39
N PHE A 47 -11.54 -4.72 -4.13
CA PHE A 47 -12.93 -4.42 -3.80
C PHE A 47 -13.78 -4.35 -5.06
N LEU A 48 -14.95 -4.98 -5.01
CA LEU A 48 -15.94 -4.92 -6.07
C LEU A 48 -16.95 -3.80 -5.80
N PRO A 49 -17.58 -3.23 -6.85
CA PRO A 49 -18.65 -2.24 -6.71
C PRO A 49 -19.84 -2.73 -5.88
N SER A 50 -20.04 -4.05 -5.78
CA SER A 50 -21.08 -4.67 -4.93
C SER A 50 -20.81 -4.54 -3.43
N GLY A 51 -19.61 -4.11 -3.02
CA GLY A 51 -19.15 -4.05 -1.63
C GLY A 51 -18.53 -5.34 -1.12
N GLU A 52 -18.40 -6.36 -1.98
CA GLU A 52 -17.64 -7.57 -1.70
C GLU A 52 -16.16 -7.39 -2.06
N MET A 53 -15.29 -8.24 -1.52
CA MET A 53 -13.86 -8.24 -1.83
C MET A 53 -13.45 -9.59 -2.43
N LEU A 54 -12.58 -9.56 -3.45
CA LEU A 54 -11.87 -10.73 -3.93
C LEU A 54 -10.52 -10.82 -3.25
N ILE A 55 -10.08 -12.04 -2.95
CA ILE A 55 -8.78 -12.34 -2.33
C ILE A 55 -8.15 -13.45 -3.16
N THR A 56 -6.91 -13.25 -3.63
CA THR A 56 -6.11 -14.32 -4.24
C THR A 56 -5.32 -15.06 -3.18
N GLU A 57 -5.30 -16.38 -3.29
CA GLU A 57 -4.45 -17.29 -2.52
C GLU A 57 -3.33 -17.76 -3.47
N ARG A 58 -2.07 -17.62 -3.06
CA ARG A 58 -0.91 -17.91 -3.93
C ARG A 58 -0.95 -19.33 -4.50
N SER A 59 -1.56 -20.27 -3.78
CA SER A 59 -1.76 -21.66 -4.19
C SER A 59 -2.69 -21.85 -5.41
N GLY A 60 -3.32 -20.78 -5.92
CA GLY A 60 -4.08 -20.81 -7.17
C GLY A 60 -5.59 -20.65 -6.99
N GLN A 61 -6.04 -20.11 -5.86
CA GLN A 61 -7.47 -19.96 -5.59
C GLN A 61 -7.87 -18.48 -5.48
N ILE A 62 -9.12 -18.18 -5.84
CA ILE A 62 -9.74 -16.90 -5.52
C ILE A 62 -10.87 -17.15 -4.53
N ARG A 63 -10.92 -16.34 -3.47
CA ARG A 63 -11.99 -16.34 -2.48
C ARG A 63 -12.75 -15.03 -2.58
N LYS A 64 -14.05 -15.06 -2.36
CA LYS A 64 -14.87 -13.87 -2.16
C LYS A 64 -15.11 -13.67 -0.67
N PHE A 65 -14.95 -12.45 -0.20
CA PHE A 65 -15.27 -12.05 1.16
C PHE A 65 -16.44 -11.07 1.14
N ASN A 66 -17.46 -11.39 1.92
CA ASN A 66 -18.61 -10.54 2.14
C ASN A 66 -18.67 -10.16 3.62
N PHE A 67 -18.80 -8.87 3.95
CA PHE A 67 -18.77 -8.40 5.33
C PHE A 67 -19.90 -8.92 6.22
N ALA A 68 -21.02 -9.37 5.62
CA ALA A 68 -22.15 -9.94 6.36
C ALA A 68 -22.05 -11.46 6.50
N THR A 69 -21.55 -12.16 5.49
CA THR A 69 -21.57 -13.64 5.44
C THR A 69 -20.20 -14.31 5.55
N GLY A 70 -19.12 -13.53 5.53
CA GLY A 70 -17.74 -14.01 5.63
C GLY A 70 -17.16 -14.53 4.32
N LEU A 71 -16.17 -15.42 4.45
CA LEU A 71 -15.37 -15.97 3.36
C LEU A 71 -16.09 -17.09 2.61
N SER A 72 -16.12 -17.02 1.28
CA SER A 72 -16.72 -18.05 0.42
C SER A 72 -15.84 -19.30 0.33
N LYS A 73 -16.36 -20.35 -0.32
CA LYS A 73 -15.52 -21.40 -0.93
C LYS A 73 -14.70 -20.83 -2.10
N PRO A 74 -13.63 -21.52 -2.56
CA PRO A 74 -12.92 -21.11 -3.77
C PRO A 74 -13.84 -20.95 -4.97
N LEU A 75 -13.61 -19.90 -5.75
CA LEU A 75 -14.31 -19.66 -7.01
C LEU A 75 -13.85 -20.67 -8.06
N SER A 76 -14.76 -21.07 -8.95
CA SER A 76 -14.44 -21.90 -10.10
C SER A 76 -13.94 -21.06 -11.27
N GLY A 77 -13.22 -21.69 -12.21
CA GLY A 77 -12.75 -21.02 -13.44
C GLY A 77 -11.47 -20.21 -13.27
N VAL A 78 -10.83 -20.29 -12.10
CA VAL A 78 -9.50 -19.70 -11.87
C VAL A 78 -8.46 -20.49 -12.68
N PRO A 79 -7.55 -19.83 -13.42
CA PRO A 79 -6.51 -20.51 -14.18
C PRO A 79 -5.59 -21.36 -13.30
N GLU A 80 -5.05 -22.44 -13.86
CA GLU A 80 -3.94 -23.16 -13.23
C GLU A 80 -2.70 -22.27 -13.14
N VAL A 81 -1.96 -22.38 -12.04
CA VAL A 81 -0.73 -21.62 -11.79
C VAL A 81 0.40 -22.54 -11.35
N ALA A 82 1.64 -22.13 -11.64
CA ALA A 82 2.82 -22.75 -11.06
C ALA A 82 3.07 -22.17 -9.66
N ALA A 83 2.48 -22.79 -8.64
CA ALA A 83 2.68 -22.43 -7.24
C ALA A 83 3.97 -23.06 -6.71
N ASP A 84 5.09 -22.35 -6.82
CA ASP A 84 6.38 -22.76 -6.26
C ASP A 84 7.14 -21.55 -5.70
N ASN A 85 7.74 -21.71 -4.51
CA ASN A 85 8.48 -20.67 -3.79
C ASN A 85 7.69 -19.35 -3.67
N GLN A 86 7.97 -18.36 -4.52
CA GLN A 86 7.27 -17.07 -4.55
C GLN A 86 6.30 -16.93 -5.73
N GLY A 87 6.27 -17.91 -6.64
CA GLY A 87 5.34 -17.98 -7.75
C GLY A 87 3.98 -18.53 -7.34
N GLY A 88 2.96 -18.23 -8.14
CA GLY A 88 1.59 -18.65 -7.92
C GLY A 88 0.58 -17.67 -8.51
N LEU A 89 -0.64 -17.66 -7.96
CA LEU A 89 -1.63 -16.64 -8.28
C LEU A 89 -1.36 -15.38 -7.45
N LEU A 90 -1.01 -14.30 -8.13
CA LEU A 90 -0.52 -13.08 -7.49
C LEU A 90 -1.64 -12.04 -7.38
N ASP A 91 -1.45 -10.87 -7.97
CA ASP A 91 -2.38 -9.76 -7.82
C ASP A 91 -3.69 -9.97 -8.61
N ILE A 92 -4.72 -9.22 -8.22
CA ILE A 92 -6.01 -9.15 -8.88
C ILE A 92 -6.50 -7.72 -8.92
N THR A 93 -7.15 -7.34 -10.01
CA THR A 93 -7.84 -6.06 -10.13
C THR A 93 -9.16 -6.29 -10.85
N ALA A 94 -10.17 -5.50 -10.48
CA ALA A 94 -11.43 -5.48 -11.23
C ALA A 94 -11.27 -4.55 -12.43
N ASP A 95 -11.93 -4.88 -13.54
CA ASP A 95 -12.04 -3.94 -14.65
C ASP A 95 -12.68 -2.61 -14.16
N PRO A 96 -12.24 -1.43 -14.65
CA PRO A 96 -12.84 -0.17 -14.25
C PRO A 96 -14.36 -0.11 -14.45
N ASP A 97 -14.88 -0.82 -15.47
CA ASP A 97 -16.30 -0.91 -15.81
C ASP A 97 -16.93 -2.23 -15.30
N PHE A 98 -16.35 -2.87 -14.26
CA PHE A 98 -16.83 -4.16 -13.72
C PHE A 98 -18.31 -4.18 -13.34
N ALA A 99 -18.86 -3.04 -12.92
CA ALA A 99 -20.28 -2.90 -12.62
C ALA A 99 -21.18 -3.22 -13.83
N ASP A 100 -20.68 -2.98 -15.04
CA ASP A 100 -21.40 -3.14 -16.29
C ASP A 100 -20.98 -4.39 -17.07
N ASN A 101 -19.68 -4.74 -17.04
CA ASN A 101 -19.13 -5.82 -17.88
C ASN A 101 -18.81 -7.13 -17.14
N GLN A 102 -18.73 -7.10 -15.80
CA GLN A 102 -18.38 -8.25 -14.96
C GLN A 102 -17.14 -9.03 -15.43
N THR A 103 -16.14 -8.34 -15.98
CA THR A 103 -14.91 -8.92 -16.56
C THR A 103 -13.69 -8.68 -15.70
#